data_AF-A0A3A8HD05-F1
#
_entry.id   AF-A0A3A8HD05-F1
#
_cell.length_a   1.000
_cell.length_b   1.000
_cell.length_c   1.000
_cell.angle_alpha   90.00
_cell.angle_beta   90.00
_cell.angle_gamma   90.00
#
_symmetry.space_group_name_H-M   'P 1'
#
loop_
_entity.id
_entity.type
_entity.pdbx_description
1 polymer ?
#
loop_
_entity_poly.entity_id
_entity_poly.type
_entity_poly.pdbx_seq_one_letter_code
_entity_poly.pdbx_strand_id
1 'polypeptide(L)'
;PEGKTKLPVVIVISEIFGVHEYIADICRRFAKLGYLAIAPELFVRQGDPRAYGTVQETVANVVSKVPDSQVAGDIDATIAWATENGGDAARIGMTGFCWGGRQVWLAAERNPGIKAAVAWYGPLKGNPNPLQPVSPVDKVDELKAPVLGLY
;
A
#
# COMPACT_ATOMS: atom_id res chain seq x y z
N PRO A 1 -9.85 -7.34 15.51
CA PRO A 1 -10.97 -7.59 16.44
C PRO A 1 -10.46 -8.38 17.65
N GLU A 2 -10.66 -7.88 18.85
CA GLU A 2 -10.11 -8.51 20.06
C GLU A 2 -10.54 -9.99 20.16
N GLY A 3 -9.56 -10.87 20.43
CA GLY A 3 -9.77 -12.31 20.59
C GLY A 3 -10.06 -13.11 19.31
N LYS A 4 -10.13 -12.50 18.12
CA LYS A 4 -10.39 -13.22 16.87
C LYS A 4 -9.09 -13.58 16.14
N THR A 5 -9.05 -14.77 15.55
CA THR A 5 -7.95 -15.27 14.70
C THR A 5 -8.46 -15.62 13.31
N LYS A 6 -7.54 -15.84 12.36
CA LYS A 6 -7.84 -16.03 10.94
C LYS A 6 -8.75 -14.93 10.43
N LEU A 7 -8.34 -13.68 10.58
CA LEU A 7 -9.09 -12.52 10.11
C LEU A 7 -8.79 -12.26 8.64
N PRO A 8 -9.77 -11.84 7.82
CA PRO A 8 -9.45 -11.28 6.51
C PRO A 8 -8.57 -10.03 6.71
N VAL A 9 -7.51 -9.92 5.94
CA VAL A 9 -6.50 -8.87 6.09
C VAL A 9 -6.75 -7.77 5.06
N VAL A 10 -6.59 -6.50 5.46
CA VAL A 10 -6.54 -5.36 4.53
C VAL A 10 -5.26 -4.59 4.77
N ILE A 11 -4.35 -4.62 3.80
CA ILE A 11 -3.17 -3.76 3.80
C ILE A 11 -3.60 -2.37 3.29
N VAL A 12 -3.31 -1.32 4.05
CA VAL A 12 -3.70 0.07 3.74
C VAL A 12 -2.45 0.88 3.43
N ILE A 13 -2.26 1.25 2.16
CA ILE A 13 -1.10 2.01 1.71
C ILE A 13 -1.40 3.51 1.81
N SER A 14 -0.52 4.23 2.51
CA SER A 14 -0.64 5.66 2.74
C SER A 14 -0.48 6.51 1.48
N GLU A 15 -0.93 7.76 1.60
CA GLU A 15 -0.54 8.84 0.70
C GLU A 15 0.93 9.24 0.95
N ILE A 16 1.38 10.33 0.32
CA ILE A 16 2.74 10.86 0.48
C ILE A 16 3.06 11.36 1.90
N PHE A 17 2.07 11.43 2.79
CA PHE A 17 2.19 11.96 4.16
C PHE A 17 2.51 10.88 5.21
N GLY A 18 2.75 9.63 4.79
CA GLY A 18 3.03 8.52 5.72
C GLY A 18 1.78 8.03 6.45
N VAL A 19 1.94 7.32 7.57
CA VAL A 19 0.80 6.83 8.36
C VAL A 19 0.29 7.95 9.28
N HIS A 20 -0.46 8.90 8.70
CA HIS A 20 -1.13 9.96 9.43
C HIS A 20 -2.54 9.55 9.90
N GLU A 21 -3.22 10.44 10.64
CA GLU A 21 -4.48 10.14 11.32
C GLU A 21 -5.59 9.62 10.39
N TYR A 22 -5.67 10.09 9.15
CA TYR A 22 -6.63 9.58 8.18
C TYR A 22 -6.38 8.10 7.85
N ILE A 23 -5.12 7.71 7.60
CA ILE A 23 -4.75 6.32 7.34
C ILE A 23 -5.01 5.44 8.55
N ALA A 24 -4.69 5.95 9.76
CA ALA A 24 -5.06 5.28 11.01
C ALA A 24 -6.59 5.10 11.13
N ASP A 25 -7.38 6.10 10.72
CA ASP A 25 -8.84 6.02 10.70
C ASP A 25 -9.36 4.99 9.71
N ILE A 26 -8.79 4.91 8.51
CA ILE A 26 -9.12 3.87 7.53
C ILE A 26 -8.90 2.49 8.13
N CYS A 27 -7.75 2.25 8.78
CA CYS A 27 -7.49 0.99 9.48
C CYS A 27 -8.54 0.70 10.56
N ARG A 28 -8.91 1.69 11.38
CA ARG A 28 -9.95 1.53 12.41
C ARG A 28 -11.33 1.24 11.80
N ARG A 29 -11.67 1.85 10.67
CA ARG A 29 -12.94 1.59 9.95
C ARG A 29 -13.00 0.17 9.42
N PHE A 30 -11.92 -0.35 8.84
CA PHE A 30 -11.84 -1.78 8.47
C PHE A 30 -11.88 -2.70 9.69
N ALA A 31 -11.20 -2.34 10.78
CA ALA A 31 -11.25 -3.13 12.01
C ALA A 31 -12.68 -3.24 12.59
N LYS A 32 -13.47 -2.16 12.55
CA LYS A 32 -14.90 -2.17 12.92
C LYS A 32 -15.74 -3.09 12.04
N LEU A 33 -15.34 -3.29 10.79
CA LEU A 33 -15.98 -4.23 9.85
C LEU A 33 -15.46 -5.67 9.98
N GLY A 34 -14.55 -5.94 10.92
CA GLY A 34 -14.06 -7.29 11.21
C GLY A 34 -12.77 -7.70 10.49
N TYR A 35 -12.05 -6.77 9.87
CA TYR A 35 -10.76 -7.04 9.22
C TYR A 35 -9.57 -6.88 10.18
N LEU A 36 -8.46 -7.55 9.88
CA LEU A 36 -7.13 -7.16 10.36
C LEU A 36 -6.57 -6.11 9.40
N ALA A 37 -6.64 -4.84 9.76
CA ALA A 37 -6.16 -3.74 8.92
C ALA A 37 -4.77 -3.27 9.37
N ILE A 38 -3.83 -3.17 8.43
CA ILE A 38 -2.44 -2.81 8.72
C ILE A 38 -1.97 -1.77 7.71
N ALA A 39 -1.41 -0.67 8.20
CA ALA A 39 -0.76 0.35 7.38
C ALA A 39 0.76 0.35 7.66
N PRO A 40 1.61 -0.10 6.72
CA PRO A 40 3.05 -0.09 6.92
C PRO A 40 3.64 1.31 6.72
N GLU A 41 4.65 1.67 7.54
CA GLU A 41 5.40 2.92 7.40
C GLU A 41 6.48 2.79 6.33
N LEU A 42 6.08 2.91 5.06
CA LEU A 42 6.92 2.62 3.88
C LEU A 42 8.05 3.64 3.65
N PHE A 43 8.01 4.78 4.33
CA PHE A 43 8.99 5.86 4.19
C PHE A 43 10.05 5.88 5.29
N VAL A 44 9.95 4.99 6.28
CA VAL A 44 10.80 5.00 7.49
C VAL A 44 12.30 5.00 7.20
N ARG A 45 12.74 4.45 6.05
CA ARG A 45 14.15 4.42 5.63
C ARG A 45 14.62 5.73 4.98
N GLN A 46 13.71 6.49 4.38
CA GLN A 46 14.00 7.72 3.65
C GLN A 46 13.81 8.97 4.51
N GLY A 47 12.92 8.92 5.51
CA GLY A 47 12.67 10.02 6.45
C GLY A 47 11.20 10.15 6.81
N ASP A 48 10.90 11.05 7.75
CA ASP A 48 9.52 11.36 8.12
C ASP A 48 8.92 12.37 7.12
N PRO A 49 7.92 11.98 6.30
CA PRO A 49 7.28 12.91 5.36
C PRO A 49 6.56 14.08 6.04
N ARG A 50 6.23 13.95 7.33
CA ARG A 50 5.53 14.98 8.14
C ARG A 50 6.50 16.07 8.64
N ALA A 51 7.80 15.89 8.45
CA ALA A 51 8.81 16.87 8.83
C ALA A 51 8.89 18.08 7.87
N TYR A 52 8.14 18.07 6.77
CA TYR A 52 8.20 19.08 5.72
C TYR A 52 6.88 19.85 5.64
N GLY A 53 6.95 21.16 5.40
CA GLY A 53 5.79 22.06 5.40
C GLY A 53 5.04 22.12 4.07
N THR A 54 5.64 21.58 3.00
CA THR A 54 5.06 21.62 1.65
C THR A 54 5.12 20.25 0.96
N VAL A 55 4.17 20.00 0.05
CA VAL A 55 4.12 18.77 -0.76
C VAL A 55 5.41 18.61 -1.58
N GLN A 56 5.95 19.70 -2.13
CA GLN A 56 7.16 19.70 -2.93
C GLN A 56 8.36 19.21 -2.12
N GLU A 57 8.53 19.72 -0.90
CA GLU A 57 9.60 19.30 -0.01
C GLU A 57 9.44 17.85 0.44
N THR A 58 8.21 17.41 0.81
CA THR A 58 7.94 16.02 1.16
C THR A 58 8.32 15.07 0.01
N VAL A 59 7.94 15.41 -1.22
CA VAL A 59 8.24 14.60 -2.40
C VAL A 59 9.73 14.58 -2.70
N ALA A 60 10.38 15.74 -2.74
CA ALA A 60 11.80 15.86 -3.08
C ALA A 60 12.71 15.19 -2.03
N ASN A 61 12.35 15.29 -0.76
CA ASN A 61 13.22 14.81 0.31
C ASN A 61 12.96 13.35 0.72
N VAL A 62 11.72 12.87 0.57
CA VAL A 62 11.31 11.53 1.02
C VAL A 62 10.79 10.69 -0.15
N VAL A 63 9.61 11.00 -0.69
CA VAL A 63 8.85 10.08 -1.57
C VAL A 63 9.61 9.71 -2.85
N SER A 64 10.28 10.68 -3.48
CA SER A 64 11.03 10.45 -4.72
C SER A 64 12.26 9.54 -4.54
N LYS A 65 12.67 9.31 -3.30
CA LYS A 65 13.83 8.45 -2.94
C LYS A 65 13.42 7.04 -2.54
N VAL A 66 12.13 6.71 -2.59
CA VAL A 66 11.59 5.40 -2.20
C VAL A 66 11.57 4.49 -3.42
N PRO A 67 12.38 3.42 -3.45
CA PRO A 67 12.40 2.47 -4.56
C PRO A 67 11.14 1.60 -4.57
N ASP A 68 10.58 1.31 -5.75
CA ASP A 68 9.45 0.38 -5.89
C ASP A 68 9.80 -1.04 -5.40
N SER A 69 11.06 -1.46 -5.56
CA SER A 69 11.55 -2.75 -5.05
C SER A 69 11.54 -2.82 -3.53
N GLN A 70 11.81 -1.70 -2.84
CA GLN A 70 11.68 -1.60 -1.39
C GLN A 70 10.21 -1.76 -0.98
N VAL A 71 9.31 -1.00 -1.61
CA VAL A 71 7.87 -1.05 -1.30
C VAL A 71 7.32 -2.45 -1.54
N ALA A 72 7.75 -3.10 -2.61
CA ALA A 72 7.40 -4.49 -2.91
C ALA A 72 7.77 -5.43 -1.74
N GLY A 73 9.03 -5.39 -1.30
CA GLY A 73 9.50 -6.21 -0.18
C GLY A 73 8.80 -5.89 1.14
N ASP A 74 8.52 -4.60 1.41
CA ASP A 74 7.82 -4.18 2.62
C ASP A 74 6.36 -4.63 2.65
N ILE A 75 5.66 -4.62 1.50
CA ILE A 75 4.31 -5.18 1.38
C ILE A 75 4.33 -6.69 1.66
N ASP A 76 5.28 -7.42 1.09
CA ASP A 76 5.40 -8.87 1.29
C ASP A 76 5.70 -9.20 2.77
N ALA A 77 6.60 -8.43 3.41
CA ALA A 77 6.87 -8.54 4.84
C ALA A 77 5.64 -8.19 5.70
N THR A 78 4.85 -7.21 5.30
CA THR A 78 3.61 -6.83 6.01
C THR A 78 2.57 -7.95 5.93
N ILE A 79 2.43 -8.61 4.78
CA ILE A 79 1.52 -9.75 4.60
C ILE A 79 1.97 -10.95 5.45
N ALA A 80 3.28 -11.22 5.50
CA ALA A 80 3.85 -12.28 6.33
C ALA A 80 3.55 -12.02 7.81
N TRP A 81 3.85 -10.80 8.29
CA TRP A 81 3.55 -10.40 9.66
C TRP A 81 2.06 -10.50 9.97
N ALA A 82 1.18 -10.05 9.06
CA ALA A 82 -0.27 -10.14 9.25
C ALA A 82 -0.72 -11.59 9.45
N THR A 83 -0.18 -12.51 8.65
CA THR A 83 -0.50 -13.95 8.70
C THR A 83 -0.05 -14.59 10.01
N GLU A 84 1.14 -14.23 10.50
CA GLU A 84 1.67 -14.70 11.79
C GLU A 84 0.91 -14.10 12.99
N ASN A 85 0.27 -12.94 12.80
CA ASN A 85 -0.41 -12.18 13.85
C ASN A 85 -1.94 -12.20 13.71
N GLY A 86 -2.50 -13.37 13.36
CA GLY A 86 -3.94 -13.63 13.40
C GLY A 86 -4.70 -13.33 12.11
N GLY A 87 -4.01 -12.92 11.05
CA GLY A 87 -4.54 -12.83 9.69
C GLY A 87 -4.67 -14.19 9.00
N ASP A 88 -5.51 -14.24 7.98
CA ASP A 88 -5.71 -15.41 7.13
C ASP A 88 -5.02 -15.22 5.78
N ALA A 89 -3.96 -16.00 5.52
CA ALA A 89 -3.18 -15.93 4.28
C ALA A 89 -4.01 -16.16 3.00
N ALA A 90 -5.18 -16.81 3.10
CA ALA A 90 -6.07 -17.02 1.96
C ALA A 90 -6.96 -15.80 1.68
N ARG A 91 -7.00 -14.80 2.56
CA ARG A 91 -7.92 -13.66 2.50
C ARG A 91 -7.20 -12.33 2.70
N ILE A 92 -6.25 -12.05 1.80
CA ILE A 92 -5.50 -10.80 1.77
C ILE A 92 -6.13 -9.84 0.76
N GLY A 93 -6.60 -8.70 1.23
CA GLY A 93 -6.99 -7.55 0.41
C GLY A 93 -6.02 -6.39 0.59
N MET A 94 -6.06 -5.43 -0.33
CA MET A 94 -5.23 -4.23 -0.25
C MET A 94 -5.98 -3.00 -0.76
N THR A 95 -5.76 -1.85 -0.13
CA THR A 95 -6.28 -0.56 -0.59
C THR A 95 -5.22 0.52 -0.40
N GLY A 96 -5.27 1.59 -1.20
CA GLY A 96 -4.28 2.65 -1.10
C GLY A 96 -4.70 3.92 -1.83
N PHE A 97 -4.15 5.04 -1.36
CA PHE A 97 -4.60 6.39 -1.73
C PHE A 97 -3.47 7.20 -2.34
N CYS A 98 -3.74 7.96 -3.42
CA CYS A 98 -2.75 8.77 -4.12
C CYS A 98 -1.52 7.93 -4.53
N TRP A 99 -0.33 8.26 -4.01
CA TRP A 99 0.88 7.47 -4.16
C TRP A 99 0.67 5.98 -3.80
N GLY A 100 -0.07 5.70 -2.72
CA GLY A 100 -0.44 4.34 -2.34
C GLY A 100 -1.37 3.65 -3.33
N GLY A 101 -2.22 4.39 -4.05
CA GLY A 101 -3.05 3.84 -5.12
C GLY A 101 -2.22 3.30 -6.29
N ARG A 102 -1.09 3.94 -6.62
CA ARG A 102 -0.12 3.39 -7.58
C ARG A 102 0.50 2.09 -7.05
N GLN A 103 0.90 2.06 -5.78
CA GLN A 103 1.48 0.87 -5.16
C GLN A 103 0.49 -0.29 -5.13
N VAL A 104 -0.81 -0.01 -5.03
CA VAL A 104 -1.86 -1.03 -5.11
C VAL A 104 -1.83 -1.77 -6.45
N TRP A 105 -1.77 -1.03 -7.56
CA TRP A 105 -1.65 -1.63 -8.89
C TRP A 105 -0.40 -2.51 -8.99
N LEU A 106 0.76 -1.96 -8.65
CA LEU A 106 2.04 -2.67 -8.78
C LEU A 106 2.12 -3.93 -7.91
N ALA A 107 1.53 -3.93 -6.71
CA ALA A 107 1.49 -5.14 -5.89
C ALA A 107 0.50 -6.18 -6.44
N ALA A 108 -0.63 -5.76 -7.02
CA ALA A 108 -1.60 -6.67 -7.65
C ALA A 108 -1.07 -7.34 -8.93
N GLU A 109 -0.17 -6.68 -9.66
CA GLU A 109 0.57 -7.25 -10.80
C GLU A 109 1.58 -8.32 -10.36
N ARG A 110 2.18 -8.15 -9.18
CA ARG A 110 3.28 -9.00 -8.69
C ARG A 110 2.79 -10.19 -7.86
N ASN A 111 1.86 -9.97 -6.93
CA ASN A 111 1.63 -10.90 -5.81
C ASN A 111 0.27 -11.63 -5.94
N PRO A 112 0.25 -12.94 -6.30
CA PRO A 112 -0.98 -13.74 -6.43
C PRO A 112 -1.65 -14.09 -5.08
N GLY A 113 -1.01 -13.76 -3.96
CA GLY A 113 -1.58 -13.85 -2.62
C GLY A 113 -2.69 -12.82 -2.37
N ILE A 114 -2.62 -11.66 -3.03
CA ILE A 114 -3.65 -10.62 -2.96
C ILE A 114 -4.90 -11.10 -3.70
N LYS A 115 -6.06 -11.05 -3.06
CA LYS A 115 -7.33 -11.57 -3.59
C LYS A 115 -8.25 -10.49 -4.15
N ALA A 116 -8.09 -9.26 -3.70
CA ALA A 116 -8.75 -8.08 -4.25
C ALA A 116 -7.95 -6.84 -3.89
N ALA A 117 -7.93 -5.87 -4.80
CA ALA A 117 -7.24 -4.60 -4.61
C ALA A 117 -8.16 -3.40 -4.96
N VAL A 118 -8.04 -2.31 -4.21
CA VAL A 118 -8.76 -1.06 -4.46
C VAL A 118 -7.79 0.12 -4.52
N ALA A 119 -7.61 0.68 -5.71
CA ALA A 119 -6.69 1.80 -5.94
C ALA A 119 -7.47 3.11 -6.02
N TRP A 120 -7.16 4.07 -5.15
CA TRP A 120 -7.80 5.39 -5.12
C TRP A 120 -6.87 6.44 -5.73
N TYR A 121 -7.28 7.01 -6.86
CA TYR A 121 -6.66 8.14 -7.57
C TYR A 121 -5.12 8.05 -7.68
N GLY A 122 -4.62 6.84 -7.89
CA GLY A 122 -3.19 6.56 -7.98
C GLY A 122 -2.63 6.80 -9.37
N PRO A 123 -1.46 7.46 -9.53
CA PRO A 123 -0.93 7.77 -10.86
C PRO A 123 -0.70 6.48 -11.67
N LEU A 124 -1.37 6.42 -12.82
CA LEU A 124 -1.34 5.27 -13.73
C LEU A 124 -0.12 5.30 -14.67
N LYS A 125 0.43 6.49 -14.91
CA LYS A 125 1.60 6.71 -15.76
C LYS A 125 2.52 7.74 -15.11
N GLY A 126 3.82 7.48 -15.16
CA GLY A 126 4.87 8.39 -14.68
C GLY A 126 6.08 8.37 -15.60
N ASN A 127 7.08 9.20 -15.29
CA ASN A 127 8.38 9.16 -15.96
C ASN A 127 9.26 8.11 -15.29
N PRO A 128 9.64 7.03 -15.99
CA PRO A 128 10.50 5.99 -15.43
C PRO A 128 11.83 6.54 -14.94
N ASN A 129 12.32 5.99 -13.83
CA ASN A 129 13.66 6.24 -13.31
C ASN A 129 14.19 4.99 -12.59
N PRO A 130 15.47 4.93 -12.19
CA PRO A 130 16.03 3.72 -11.56
C PRO A 130 15.32 3.26 -10.27
N LEU A 131 14.65 4.16 -9.54
CA LEU A 131 13.89 3.82 -8.32
C LEU A 131 12.46 3.40 -8.64
N GLN A 132 11.88 3.98 -9.70
CA GLN A 132 10.50 3.75 -10.13
C GLN A 132 10.48 3.45 -11.63
N PRO A 133 10.89 2.24 -12.05
CA PRO A 133 11.21 1.95 -13.45
C PRO A 133 9.99 1.68 -14.32
N VAL A 134 8.81 1.47 -13.73
CA VAL A 134 7.59 1.06 -14.45
C VAL A 134 6.37 1.80 -13.94
N SER A 135 5.37 1.95 -14.81
CA SER A 135 4.05 2.44 -14.46
C SER A 135 3.02 1.30 -14.45
N PRO A 136 1.91 1.43 -13.69
CA PRO A 136 0.81 0.46 -13.73
C PRO A 136 0.32 0.10 -15.14
N VAL A 137 0.21 1.10 -16.03
CA VAL A 137 -0.27 0.87 -17.40
C VAL A 137 0.64 -0.03 -18.24
N ASP A 138 1.91 -0.17 -17.84
CA ASP A 138 2.88 -0.99 -18.56
C ASP A 138 2.73 -2.49 -18.26
N LYS A 139 1.93 -2.85 -17.25
CA LYS A 139 1.86 -4.21 -16.67
C LYS A 139 0.43 -4.72 -16.44
N VAL A 140 -0.56 -4.10 -17.07
CA VAL A 140 -1.98 -4.42 -16.84
C VAL A 140 -2.31 -5.90 -17.14
N ASP A 141 -1.64 -6.49 -18.13
CA ASP A 141 -1.76 -7.89 -18.50
C ASP A 141 -1.12 -8.85 -17.49
N GLU A 142 -0.31 -8.34 -16.54
CA GLU A 142 0.32 -9.13 -15.48
C GLU A 142 -0.57 -9.27 -14.24
N LEU A 143 -1.70 -8.56 -14.13
CA LEU A 143 -2.59 -8.57 -12.95
C LEU A 143 -2.92 -9.98 -12.45
N LYS A 144 -2.68 -10.21 -11.15
CA LYS A 144 -2.97 -11.49 -10.46
C LYS A 144 -4.24 -11.45 -9.61
N ALA A 145 -4.83 -10.27 -9.44
CA ALA A 145 -6.02 -10.04 -8.63
C ALA A 145 -6.99 -9.07 -9.33
N PRO A 146 -8.31 -9.17 -9.07
CA PRO A 146 -9.25 -8.12 -9.44
C PRO A 146 -8.88 -6.79 -8.78
N VAL A 147 -8.82 -5.72 -9.58
CA VAL A 147 -8.54 -4.36 -9.09
C VAL A 147 -9.71 -3.44 -9.43
N LEU A 148 -10.21 -2.73 -8.43
CA LEU A 148 -11.15 -1.62 -8.59
C LEU A 148 -10.36 -0.31 -8.52
N GLY A 149 -10.38 0.48 -9.60
CA GLY A 149 -9.85 1.83 -9.64
C GLY A 149 -10.94 2.86 -9.33
N LEU A 150 -10.67 3.79 -8.42
CA LEU A 150 -11.54 4.92 -8.05
C LEU A 150 -10.81 6.22 -8.37
N TYR A 151 -11.12 6.81 -9.52
CA TYR A 151 -10.41 7.95 -10.13
C TYR A 151 -11.31 9.18 -10.25
#